data_AF-A0A7S0ZHP5-F1
#
_entry.id   AF-A0A7S0ZHP5-F1
#
_cell.length_a   1.000
_cell.length_b   1.000
_cell.length_c   1.000
_cell.angle_alpha   90.00
_cell.angle_beta   90.00
_cell.angle_gamma   90.00
#
_symmetry.space_group_name_H-M   'P 1'
#
loop_
_entity.id
_entity.type
_entity.pdbx_description
1 polymer ?
#
loop_
_entity_poly.entity_id
_entity_poly.type
_entity_poly.pdbx_seq_one_letter_code
_entity_poly.pdbx_strand_id
1 'polypeptide(L)'
;YVGSQPGSLGVIRALWNLDLVVVVDSMVDLWSADPGNLPRLLDLMHELKALPDVLSRARPFEFSLDLAVLASRREYLNLEKWVTSSIAEHGDVFVKACIIYLSKKTE
;
A
#
# COMPACT_ATOMS: atom_id res chain seq x y z
N TYR A 1 4.72 22.80 -6.73
CA TYR A 1 5.96 22.88 -5.93
C TYR A 1 5.68 22.34 -4.53
N VAL A 2 5.70 21.02 -4.34
CA VAL A 2 5.73 20.41 -2.99
C VAL A 2 7.14 19.91 -2.79
N GLY A 3 7.95 20.77 -2.19
CA GLY A 3 9.32 20.47 -1.82
C GLY A 3 9.35 19.61 -0.57
N SER A 4 10.21 18.60 -0.62
CA SER A 4 10.69 17.81 0.51
C SER A 4 10.95 18.69 1.74
N GLN A 5 10.14 18.56 2.79
CA GLN A 5 10.44 19.14 4.11
C GLN A 5 10.89 18.03 5.09
N PRO A 6 11.98 18.24 5.84
CA PRO A 6 12.45 17.29 6.87
C PRO A 6 11.54 17.20 8.11
N GLY A 7 10.40 17.91 8.13
CA GLY A 7 9.33 17.74 9.12
C GLY A 7 8.22 16.75 8.69
N SER A 8 8.18 16.34 7.42
CA SER A 8 7.09 15.53 6.88
C SER A 8 7.01 14.13 7.49
N LEU A 9 8.16 13.50 7.80
CA LEU A 9 8.20 12.21 8.49
C LEU A 9 7.62 12.29 9.91
N GLY A 10 7.91 13.39 10.63
CA GLY A 10 7.38 13.62 11.97
C GLY A 10 5.86 13.86 11.96
N VAL A 11 5.38 14.65 11.00
CA VAL A 11 3.94 14.92 10.82
C VAL A 11 3.21 13.66 10.34
N ILE A 12 3.76 12.90 9.39
CA ILE A 12 3.19 11.62 8.95
C ILE A 12 3.13 10.64 10.12
N ARG A 13 4.16 10.57 10.97
CA ARG A 13 4.17 9.68 12.14
C ARG A 13 3.17 10.12 13.22
N ALA A 14 3.00 11.42 13.43
CA ALA A 14 1.98 11.96 14.33
C ALA A 14 0.56 11.70 13.78
N LEU A 15 0.35 11.90 12.48
CA LEU A 15 -0.90 11.59 11.78
C LEU A 15 -1.18 10.09 11.75
N TRP A 16 -0.16 9.24 11.63
CA TRP A 16 -0.29 7.79 11.71
C TRP A 16 -0.92 7.34 13.04
N ASN A 17 -0.50 8.00 14.11
CA ASN A 17 -0.98 7.74 15.47
C ASN A 17 -2.35 8.37 15.74
N LEU A 18 -2.78 9.32 14.89
CA LEU A 18 -4.09 9.98 14.98
C LEU A 18 -5.13 9.20 14.14
N ASP A 19 -4.87 9.05 12.84
CA ASP A 19 -5.80 8.53 11.84
C ASP A 19 -5.07 7.86 10.67
N LEU A 20 -4.72 6.60 10.86
CA LEU A 20 -4.12 5.75 9.82
C LEU A 20 -4.96 5.66 8.54
N VAL A 21 -6.29 5.81 8.64
CA VAL A 21 -7.20 5.82 7.48
C VAL A 21 -6.92 6.99 6.54
N VAL A 22 -6.75 8.19 7.09
CA VAL A 22 -6.52 9.40 6.28
C VAL A 22 -5.17 9.35 5.58
N VAL A 23 -4.16 8.78 6.24
CA VAL A 23 -2.83 8.63 5.65
C VAL A 23 -2.87 7.63 4.49
N VAL A 24 -3.52 6.48 4.67
CA VAL A 24 -3.68 5.48 3.62
C VAL A 24 -4.47 6.03 2.44
N ASP A 25 -5.55 6.76 2.68
CA ASP A 25 -6.35 7.40 1.63
C ASP A 25 -5.53 8.44 0.83
N SER A 26 -4.74 9.27 1.53
CA SER A 26 -3.82 10.21 0.88
C SER A 26 -2.74 9.51 0.05
N MET A 27 -2.27 8.33 0.49
CA MET A 27 -1.30 7.52 -0.26
C MET A 27 -1.92 6.92 -1.53
N VAL A 28 -3.18 6.53 -1.45
CA VAL A 28 -3.96 6.07 -2.61
C VAL A 28 -4.17 7.21 -3.60
N ASP A 29 -4.53 8.40 -3.13
CA ASP A 29 -4.68 9.60 -3.97
C ASP A 29 -3.37 9.96 -4.69
N LEU A 30 -2.25 9.96 -3.95
CA LEU A 30 -0.91 10.18 -4.52
C LEU A 30 -0.51 9.12 -5.55
N TRP A 31 -0.86 7.85 -5.31
CA TRP A 31 -0.61 6.78 -6.27
C TRP A 31 -1.49 6.89 -7.51
N SER A 32 -2.76 7.26 -7.33
CA SER A 32 -3.69 7.51 -8.44
C SER A 32 -3.26 8.72 -9.28
N ALA A 33 -2.64 9.71 -8.66
CA ALA A 33 -2.11 10.88 -9.34
C ALA A 33 -0.78 10.58 -10.07
N ASP A 34 0.13 9.84 -9.42
CA ASP A 34 1.40 9.42 -10.01
C ASP A 34 1.85 8.05 -9.45
N PRO A 35 1.77 6.98 -10.27
CA PRO A 35 2.18 5.64 -9.84
C PRO A 35 3.69 5.52 -9.61
N GLY A 36 4.50 6.49 -10.07
CA GLY A 36 5.94 6.58 -9.81
C GLY A 36 6.29 6.85 -8.34
N ASN A 37 5.34 7.35 -7.54
CA ASN A 37 5.54 7.60 -6.12
C ASN A 37 5.41 6.36 -5.24
N LEU A 38 4.83 5.26 -5.74
CA LEU A 38 4.63 4.01 -5.00
C LEU A 38 5.89 3.50 -4.24
N PRO A 39 7.11 3.44 -4.85
CA PRO A 39 8.32 3.04 -4.12
C PRO A 39 8.69 3.97 -2.97
N ARG A 40 8.40 5.28 -3.08
CA ARG A 40 8.64 6.23 -1.98
C ARG A 40 7.64 6.02 -0.85
N LEU A 41 6.38 5.78 -1.20
CA LEU A 41 5.32 5.48 -0.23
C LEU A 41 5.64 4.18 0.55
N LEU A 42 6.10 3.15 -0.15
CA LEU A 42 6.51 1.88 0.45
C LEU A 42 7.66 2.07 1.46
N ASP A 43 8.67 2.85 1.11
CA ASP A 43 9.82 3.13 1.97
C ASP A 43 9.37 3.81 3.28
N LEU A 44 8.49 4.81 3.17
CA LEU A 44 7.87 5.49 4.33
C LEU A 44 7.08 4.52 5.21
N MET A 45 6.24 3.65 4.64
CA MET A 45 5.47 2.66 5.41
C MET A 45 6.37 1.67 6.15
N HIS A 46 7.49 1.30 5.53
CA HIS A 46 8.47 0.42 6.12
C HIS A 46 9.22 1.09 7.27
N GLU A 47 9.66 2.35 7.11
CA GLU A 47 10.24 3.15 8.20
C GLU A 47 9.26 3.32 9.37
N LEU A 48 7.97 3.44 9.08
CA LEU A 48 6.91 3.54 10.09
C LEU A 48 6.54 2.19 10.73
N LYS A 49 7.10 1.06 10.26
CA LYS A 49 6.74 -0.31 10.68
C LYS A 49 5.25 -0.65 10.58
N ALA A 50 4.54 0.02 9.67
CA ALA A 50 3.09 -0.10 9.57
C ALA A 50 2.62 -0.68 8.23
N LEU A 51 3.56 -1.20 7.43
CA LEU A 51 3.31 -1.92 6.19
C LEU A 51 2.18 -2.98 6.28
N PRO A 52 2.13 -3.86 7.30
CA PRO A 52 1.02 -4.81 7.41
C PRO A 52 -0.33 -4.13 7.72
N ASP A 53 -0.36 -3.10 8.56
CA ASP A 53 -1.56 -2.31 8.86
C ASP A 53 -2.09 -1.58 7.61
N VAL A 54 -1.19 -1.05 6.79
CA VAL A 54 -1.55 -0.46 5.49
C VAL A 54 -2.18 -1.49 4.60
N LEU A 55 -1.52 -2.63 4.39
CA LEU A 55 -2.02 -3.63 3.46
C LEU A 55 -3.38 -4.20 3.88
N SER A 56 -3.63 -4.29 5.19
CA SER A 56 -4.93 -4.72 5.74
C SER A 56 -6.03 -3.67 5.50
N ARG A 57 -5.70 -2.38 5.56
CA ARG A 57 -6.68 -1.28 5.47
C ARG A 57 -6.76 -0.60 4.11
N ALA A 58 -5.77 -0.79 3.25
CA ALA A 58 -5.72 -0.15 1.95
C ALA A 58 -6.86 -0.65 1.06
N ARG A 59 -7.66 0.33 0.64
CA ARG A 59 -8.76 0.23 -0.31
C ARG A 59 -8.57 1.42 -1.26
N PRO A 60 -8.56 1.23 -2.59
CA PRO A 60 -8.96 0.04 -3.35
C PRO A 60 -7.90 -1.07 -3.38
N PHE A 61 -8.33 -2.30 -3.68
CA PHE A 61 -7.46 -3.50 -3.73
C PHE A 61 -6.33 -3.40 -4.77
N GLU A 62 -6.52 -2.61 -5.84
CA GLU A 62 -5.48 -2.39 -6.86
C GLU A 62 -4.22 -1.77 -6.24
N PHE A 63 -4.39 -0.80 -5.34
CA PHE A 63 -3.27 -0.20 -4.59
C PHE A 63 -2.61 -1.22 -3.66
N SER A 64 -3.39 -2.00 -2.91
CA SER A 64 -2.85 -3.04 -2.02
C SER A 64 -2.06 -4.10 -2.78
N LEU A 65 -2.50 -4.46 -3.99
CA LEU A 65 -1.78 -5.39 -4.85
C LEU A 65 -0.47 -4.80 -5.38
N ASP A 66 -0.50 -3.58 -5.93
CA ASP A 66 0.72 -2.91 -6.39
C ASP A 66 1.73 -2.75 -5.25
N LEU A 67 1.26 -2.35 -4.07
CA LEU A 67 2.07 -2.21 -2.88
C LEU A 67 2.64 -3.56 -2.42
N ALA A 68 1.84 -4.62 -2.38
CA ALA A 68 2.28 -5.95 -1.96
C ALA A 68 3.31 -6.54 -2.94
N VAL A 69 3.10 -6.38 -4.26
CA VAL A 69 4.04 -6.79 -5.30
C VAL A 69 5.36 -6.03 -5.14
N LEU A 70 5.31 -4.72 -4.90
CA LEU A 70 6.51 -3.91 -4.71
C LEU A 70 7.25 -4.26 -3.41
N ALA A 71 6.51 -4.48 -2.32
CA ALA A 71 7.05 -4.93 -1.03
C ALA A 71 7.73 -6.30 -1.15
N SER A 72 7.16 -7.21 -1.95
CA SER A 72 7.76 -8.51 -2.23
C SER A 72 9.07 -8.40 -2.99
N ARG A 73 9.17 -7.49 -3.96
CA ARG A 73 10.42 -7.26 -4.73
C ARG A 73 11.55 -6.68 -3.89
N ARG A 74 11.20 -6.01 -2.79
CA ARG A 74 12.14 -5.44 -1.81
C ARG A 74 12.41 -6.36 -0.62
N GLU A 75 11.84 -7.57 -0.64
CA GLU A 75 11.92 -8.54 0.46
C GLU A 75 11.33 -8.03 1.80
N TYR A 76 10.50 -6.99 1.77
CA TYR A 76 9.85 -6.41 2.95
C TYR A 76 8.59 -7.17 3.37
N LEU A 77 8.00 -7.93 2.46
CA LEU A 77 6.78 -8.69 2.68
C LEU A 77 6.89 -10.04 1.98
N ASN A 78 6.39 -11.09 2.64
CA ASN A 78 6.20 -12.38 1.99
C ASN A 78 4.82 -12.41 1.31
N LEU A 79 4.80 -12.14 0.00
CA LEU A 79 3.58 -12.03 -0.81
C LEU A 79 2.68 -13.26 -0.70
N GLU A 80 3.28 -14.46 -0.68
CA GLU A 80 2.53 -15.72 -0.59
C GLU A 80 1.71 -15.82 0.70
N LYS A 81 2.33 -15.51 1.84
CA LYS A 81 1.62 -15.47 3.13
C LYS A 81 0.54 -14.39 3.16
N TRP A 82 0.86 -13.20 2.65
CA TRP A 82 -0.08 -12.09 2.66
C TRP A 82 -1.30 -12.35 1.78
N VAL A 83 -1.10 -12.86 0.56
CA VAL A 83 -2.17 -13.25 -0.36
C VAL A 83 -3.02 -14.36 0.26
N THR A 84 -2.39 -15.39 0.85
CA THR A 84 -3.13 -16.49 1.50
C THR A 84 -3.99 -15.99 2.66
N SER A 85 -3.45 -15.11 3.51
CA SER A 85 -4.21 -14.48 4.61
C SER A 85 -5.34 -13.60 4.08
N SER A 86 -5.07 -12.80 3.03
CA SER A 86 -6.05 -11.90 2.43
C SER A 86 -7.19 -12.67 1.77
N ILE A 87 -6.91 -13.80 1.13
CA ILE A 87 -7.92 -14.72 0.58
C ILE A 87 -8.74 -15.35 1.72
N ALA A 88 -8.09 -15.74 2.82
CA ALA A 88 -8.80 -16.29 3.97
C ALA A 88 -9.73 -15.26 4.64
N GLU A 89 -9.32 -13.99 4.72
CA GLU A 89 -10.11 -12.91 5.33
C GLU A 89 -11.22 -12.35 4.41
N HIS A 90 -10.90 -12.08 3.14
CA HIS A 90 -11.81 -11.40 2.21
C HIS A 90 -12.53 -12.37 1.25
N GLY A 91 -12.09 -13.63 1.21
CA GLY A 91 -12.67 -14.67 0.36
C GLY A 91 -12.50 -14.42 -1.13
N ASP A 92 -13.50 -14.89 -1.88
CA ASP A 92 -13.54 -14.91 -3.35
C ASP A 92 -13.45 -13.51 -4.00
N VAL A 93 -13.84 -12.46 -3.26
CA VAL A 93 -13.79 -11.06 -3.73
C VAL A 93 -12.36 -10.60 -3.97
N PHE A 94 -11.45 -10.98 -3.08
CA PHE A 94 -10.03 -10.64 -3.22
C PHE A 94 -9.39 -11.39 -4.38
N VAL A 95 -9.72 -12.69 -4.54
CA VAL A 95 -9.23 -13.50 -5.66
C VAL A 95 -9.66 -12.89 -7.00
N LYS A 96 -10.93 -12.50 -7.13
CA LYS A 96 -11.44 -11.81 -8.33
C LYS A 96 -10.71 -10.49 -8.59
N ALA A 97 -10.49 -9.69 -7.55
CA ALA A 97 -9.72 -8.45 -7.67
C ALA A 97 -8.29 -8.70 -8.15
N CYS A 98 -7.62 -9.75 -7.65
CA CYS A 98 -6.30 -10.17 -8.12
C CYS A 98 -6.30 -10.57 -9.60
N ILE A 99 -7.29 -11.35 -10.04
CA ILE A 99 -7.40 -11.79 -11.43
C ILE A 99 -7.64 -10.59 -12.37
N ILE A 100 -8.54 -9.67 -11.98
CA ILE A 100 -8.81 -8.45 -12.75
C ILE A 100 -7.56 -7.60 -12.86
N TYR A 101 -6.85 -7.42 -11.75
CA TYR A 101 -5.60 -6.66 -11.71
C TYR A 101 -4.51 -7.27 -12.60
N LEU A 102 -4.32 -8.59 -12.52
CA LEU A 102 -3.37 -9.32 -13.36
C LEU A 102 -3.75 -9.23 -14.85
N SER A 103 -5.04 -9.32 -15.17
CA SER A 103 -5.54 -9.20 -16.55
C SER A 103 -5.23 -7.81 -17.10
N LYS A 104 -5.53 -6.74 -16.34
CA LYS A 104 -5.23 -5.35 -16.72
C LYS A 104 -3.74 -5.06 -16.93
N LYS A 105 -2.84 -5.79 -16.23
CA LYS A 105 -1.39 -5.57 -16.30
C LYS A 105 -0.71 -6.42 -17.39
N THR A 106 -1.46 -7.34 -18.01
CA THR A 106 -0.97 -8.23 -19.07
C THR A 106 -1.36 -7.74 -20.48
N GLU A 107 -2.23 -6.73 -20.59
CA GLU A 107 -2.57 -6.03 -21.83
C GLU A 107 -1.64 -4.84 -22.13
#